data_AF-A0A529KXX9-F1
#
_entry.id   AF-A0A529KXX9-F1
#
_cell.length_a   1.000
_cell.length_b   1.000
_cell.length_c   1.000
_cell.angle_alpha   90.00
_cell.angle_beta   90.00
_cell.angle_gamma   90.00
#
_symmetry.space_group_name_H-M   'P 1'
#
loop_
_entity.id
_entity.type
_entity.pdbx_description
1 polymer ?
#
loop_
_entity_poly.entity_id
_entity_poly.type
_entity_poly.pdbx_seq_one_letter_code
_entity_poly.pdbx_strand_id
1 'polypeptide(L)'
;PSKYIETFGGKYPITPNIKSYAADSIRFDNIYAHAPSTHYSIFSLLTSMYNDISFYGMTSRYPYLPLDSISNTLSKHDFRTGFFWSADSRFQRVDEFLLDKGLDVIQDYRGQKCATPTFKLST
;
A
#
# COMPACT_ATOMS: atom_id res chain seq x y z
N PRO A 1 -2.65 12.15 -11.67
CA PRO A 1 -2.73 10.70 -11.99
C PRO A 1 -3.96 10.33 -12.84
N SER A 2 -5.18 10.77 -12.46
CA SER A 2 -6.44 10.44 -13.15
C SER A 2 -6.47 10.74 -14.65
N LYS A 3 -5.86 11.84 -15.11
CA LYS A 3 -5.73 12.21 -16.54
C LYS A 3 -5.09 11.15 -17.45
N TYR A 4 -4.43 10.14 -16.87
CA TYR A 4 -3.79 9.04 -17.59
C TYR A 4 -4.61 7.74 -17.58
N ILE A 5 -5.73 7.70 -16.85
CA ILE A 5 -6.57 6.51 -16.72
C ILE A 5 -7.80 6.68 -17.62
N GLU A 6 -8.00 5.78 -18.58
CA GLU A 6 -9.08 5.88 -19.58
C GLU A 6 -10.46 6.04 -18.93
N THR A 7 -10.70 5.28 -17.87
CA THR A 7 -12.00 5.23 -17.19
C THR A 7 -12.32 6.51 -16.42
N PHE A 8 -11.35 7.43 -16.30
CA PHE A 8 -11.48 8.75 -15.68
C PHE A 8 -11.23 9.88 -16.70
N GLY A 9 -11.47 9.63 -17.99
CA GLY A 9 -11.34 10.63 -19.06
C GLY A 9 -9.94 10.76 -19.67
N GLY A 10 -9.04 9.82 -19.38
CA GLY A 10 -7.74 9.74 -20.06
C GLY A 10 -7.89 9.49 -21.56
N LYS A 11 -7.15 10.25 -22.38
CA LYS A 11 -7.28 10.22 -23.86
C LYS A 11 -6.65 9.00 -24.53
N TYR A 12 -5.66 8.38 -23.89
CA TYR A 12 -4.85 7.32 -24.48
C TYR A 12 -5.21 5.96 -23.88
N PRO A 13 -5.26 4.89 -24.70
CA PRO A 13 -5.64 3.56 -24.23
C PRO A 13 -4.48 2.83 -23.52
N ILE A 14 -3.94 3.44 -22.46
CA ILE A 14 -2.74 2.96 -21.75
C ILE A 14 -3.06 2.19 -20.46
N THR A 15 -4.33 1.97 -20.17
CA THR A 15 -4.78 1.25 -18.95
C THR A 15 -5.81 0.15 -19.25
N PRO A 16 -5.55 -0.74 -20.24
CA PRO A 16 -6.57 -1.70 -20.71
C PRO A 16 -7.03 -2.67 -19.61
N ASN A 17 -6.11 -3.13 -18.74
CA ASN A 17 -6.46 -4.04 -17.63
C ASN A 17 -7.30 -3.33 -16.55
N ILE A 18 -7.01 -2.06 -16.22
CA ILE A 18 -7.84 -1.30 -15.27
C ILE A 18 -9.23 -1.09 -15.84
N LYS A 19 -9.31 -0.79 -17.15
CA LYS A 19 -10.57 -0.61 -17.87
C LYS A 19 -11.40 -1.89 -17.92
N SER A 20 -10.79 -3.06 -18.11
CA SER A 20 -11.54 -4.32 -18.16
C SER A 20 -12.23 -4.64 -16.82
N TYR A 21 -11.61 -4.29 -15.68
CA TYR A 21 -12.22 -4.49 -14.36
C TYR A 21 -13.29 -3.44 -14.00
N ALA A 22 -13.44 -2.39 -14.80
CA ALA A 22 -14.26 -1.24 -14.43
C ALA A 22 -15.77 -1.53 -14.38
N ALA A 23 -16.24 -2.55 -15.11
CA ALA A 23 -17.64 -2.98 -15.10
C ALA A 23 -17.98 -3.85 -13.87
N ASP A 24 -16.99 -4.55 -13.31
CA ASP A 24 -17.16 -5.53 -12.23
C ASP A 24 -16.66 -5.01 -10.87
N SER A 25 -16.51 -3.68 -10.71
CA SER A 25 -15.93 -3.05 -9.52
C SER A 25 -16.80 -1.91 -8.99
N ILE A 26 -16.77 -1.69 -7.67
CA ILE A 26 -17.23 -0.41 -7.09
C ILE A 26 -16.19 0.66 -7.44
N ARG A 27 -16.64 1.74 -8.07
CA ARG A 27 -15.78 2.82 -8.53
C ARG A 27 -16.16 4.14 -7.89
N PHE A 28 -15.13 4.93 -7.58
CA PHE A 28 -15.27 6.27 -7.04
C PHE A 28 -14.83 7.27 -8.11
N ASP A 29 -15.76 8.06 -8.64
CA ASP A 29 -15.45 9.12 -9.61
C ASP A 29 -14.66 10.27 -8.97
N ASN A 30 -14.85 10.48 -7.67
CA ASN A 30 -14.22 11.53 -6.88
C ASN A 30 -13.44 10.91 -5.71
N ILE A 31 -12.24 10.41 -6.00
CA ILE A 31 -11.29 9.91 -5.00
C ILE A 31 -9.95 10.65 -5.13
N TYR A 32 -9.40 11.08 -4.01
CA TYR A 32 -8.23 11.96 -3.97
C TYR A 32 -7.15 11.38 -3.07
N ALA A 33 -5.91 11.42 -3.55
CA ALA A 33 -4.76 11.20 -2.69
C ALA A 33 -4.62 12.39 -1.75
N HIS A 34 -4.53 12.16 -0.44
CA HIS A 34 -4.35 13.23 0.54
C HIS A 34 -2.93 13.81 0.52
N ALA A 35 -1.95 13.04 0.04
CA ALA A 35 -0.54 13.45 -0.02
C ALA A 35 0.19 12.85 -1.24
N PRO A 36 1.18 13.54 -1.82
CA PRO A 36 1.94 13.06 -2.97
C PRO A 36 3.13 12.18 -2.53
N SER A 37 2.95 11.25 -1.58
CA SER A 37 4.00 10.37 -1.08
C SER A 37 3.48 8.97 -0.75
N THR A 38 4.22 7.95 -1.19
CA THR A 38 3.94 6.53 -0.91
C THR A 38 3.86 6.27 0.59
N HIS A 39 4.81 6.79 1.37
CA HIS A 39 4.91 6.59 2.82
C HIS A 39 3.73 7.20 3.57
N TYR A 40 3.25 8.33 3.07
CA TYR A 40 2.11 9.03 3.67
C TYR A 40 0.83 8.24 3.39
N SER A 41 0.74 7.68 2.19
CA SER A 41 -0.35 6.78 1.79
C SER A 41 -0.33 5.48 2.58
N ILE A 42 0.83 4.85 2.79
CA ILE A 42 0.97 3.64 3.60
C ILE A 42 0.47 3.89 5.02
N PHE A 43 0.95 4.96 5.67
CA PHE A 43 0.50 5.32 7.00
C PHE A 43 -1.02 5.51 7.04
N SER A 44 -1.57 6.36 6.16
CA SER A 44 -2.99 6.71 6.18
C SER A 44 -3.92 5.56 5.81
N LEU A 45 -3.55 4.71 4.86
CA LEU A 45 -4.34 3.54 4.48
C LEU A 45 -4.37 2.49 5.59
N LEU A 46 -3.25 2.29 6.30
CA LEU A 46 -3.18 1.28 7.35
C LEU A 46 -3.83 1.76 8.66
N THR A 47 -3.70 3.05 9.02
CA THR A 47 -4.13 3.55 10.35
C THR A 47 -5.38 4.42 10.30
N SER A 48 -5.91 4.73 9.10
CA SER A 48 -7.00 5.70 8.92
C SER A 48 -6.68 7.10 9.48
N MET A 49 -5.40 7.47 9.56
CA MET A 49 -4.94 8.74 10.13
C MET A 49 -4.19 9.59 9.10
N TYR A 50 -4.31 10.92 9.20
CA TYR A 50 -3.50 11.83 8.40
C TYR A 50 -2.06 11.90 8.92
N ASN A 51 -1.14 12.26 8.02
CA ASN A 51 0.25 12.48 8.39
C ASN A 51 0.41 13.86 9.05
N ASP A 52 1.49 14.04 9.81
CA ASP A 52 1.91 15.38 10.22
C ASP A 52 2.29 16.24 9.00
N ILE A 53 2.18 17.56 9.13
CA ILE A 53 2.68 18.49 8.11
C ILE A 53 4.20 18.59 8.31
N SER A 54 4.92 17.62 7.75
CA SER A 54 6.37 17.57 7.83
C SER A 54 7.03 17.08 6.55
N PHE A 55 8.36 17.19 6.50
CA PHE A 55 9.17 16.62 5.42
C PHE A 55 9.44 15.12 5.60
N TYR A 56 9.50 14.65 6.85
CA TYR A 56 10.00 13.30 7.14
C TYR A 56 8.88 12.25 7.17
N GLY A 57 7.62 12.66 7.38
CA GLY A 57 6.47 11.75 7.44
C GLY A 57 6.39 10.93 8.73
N MET A 58 5.22 10.35 8.97
CA MET A 58 4.95 9.61 10.20
C MET A 58 5.73 8.31 10.31
N THR A 59 5.91 7.56 9.22
CA THR A 59 6.66 6.28 9.24
C THR A 59 8.13 6.48 9.65
N SER A 60 8.74 7.59 9.22
CA SER A 60 10.13 7.90 9.53
C SER A 60 10.30 8.46 10.95
N ARG A 61 9.44 9.40 11.36
CA ARG A 61 9.56 10.05 12.67
C ARG A 61 9.04 9.20 13.82
N TYR A 62 7.94 8.50 13.60
CA TYR A 62 7.19 7.80 14.64
C TYR A 62 6.81 6.38 14.20
N PRO A 63 7.77 5.51 13.79
CA PRO A 63 7.43 4.15 13.34
C PRO A 63 6.77 3.32 14.45
N TYR A 64 7.07 3.60 15.71
CA TYR A 64 6.55 2.89 16.88
C TYR A 64 5.35 3.59 17.54
N LEU A 65 4.66 4.47 16.82
CA LEU A 65 3.48 5.13 17.36
C LEU A 65 2.43 4.05 17.73
N PRO A 66 1.88 4.05 18.96
CA PRO A 66 1.00 2.99 19.45
C PRO A 66 -0.41 3.17 18.88
N LEU A 67 -0.54 2.86 17.59
CA LEU A 67 -1.77 2.91 16.82
C LEU A 67 -2.11 1.49 16.38
N ASP A 68 -3.38 1.11 16.49
CA ASP A 68 -3.91 -0.02 15.75
C ASP A 68 -3.98 0.34 14.25
N SER A 69 -3.63 -0.61 13.41
CA SER A 69 -3.88 -0.58 11.97
C SER A 69 -4.98 -1.55 11.57
N ILE A 70 -5.49 -1.44 10.35
CA ILE A 70 -6.39 -2.43 9.76
C ILE A 70 -5.78 -3.84 9.80
N SER A 71 -4.48 -3.96 9.59
CA SER A 71 -3.77 -5.24 9.65
C SER A 71 -3.73 -5.80 11.09
N ASN A 72 -3.53 -4.95 12.11
CA ASN A 72 -3.66 -5.40 13.51
C ASN A 72 -5.06 -5.95 13.79
N THR A 73 -6.10 -5.24 13.33
CA THR A 73 -7.50 -5.66 13.49
C THR A 73 -7.77 -6.98 12.78
N LEU A 74 -7.38 -7.12 11.52
CA LEU A 74 -7.58 -8.34 10.74
C LEU A 74 -6.87 -9.55 11.38
N SER A 75 -5.62 -9.38 11.82
CA SER A 75 -4.87 -10.47 12.46
C SER A 75 -5.46 -10.88 13.81
N LYS A 76 -6.05 -9.95 14.59
CA LYS A 76 -6.82 -10.27 15.80
C LYS A 76 -8.09 -11.10 15.51
N HIS A 77 -8.52 -11.17 14.24
CA HIS A 77 -9.66 -11.93 13.76
C HIS A 77 -9.25 -13.09 12.83
N ASP A 78 -8.06 -13.65 13.04
CA ASP A 78 -7.55 -14.84 12.36
C ASP A 78 -7.35 -14.71 10.83
N PHE A 79 -7.32 -13.48 10.31
CA PHE A 79 -6.93 -13.26 8.92
C PHE A 79 -5.42 -13.35 8.79
N ARG A 80 -4.96 -14.03 7.74
CA ARG A 80 -3.56 -13.97 7.32
C ARG A 80 -3.29 -12.65 6.62
N THR A 81 -2.26 -11.93 7.05
CA THR A 81 -1.94 -10.60 6.55
C THR A 81 -0.52 -10.56 5.97
N GLY A 82 -0.35 -9.82 4.87
CA GLY A 82 0.92 -9.76 4.17
C GLY A 82 1.13 -8.42 3.46
N PHE A 83 2.36 -7.94 3.49
CA PHE A 83 2.81 -6.76 2.77
C PHE A 83 3.94 -7.13 1.82
N PHE A 84 3.77 -6.78 0.54
CA PHE A 84 4.68 -7.14 -0.53
C PHE A 84 5.12 -5.88 -1.26
N TRP A 85 6.43 -5.69 -1.37
CA TRP A 85 7.00 -4.52 -2.01
C TRP A 85 8.26 -4.90 -2.79
N SER A 86 8.46 -4.30 -3.96
CA SER A 86 9.66 -4.52 -4.77
C SER A 86 10.80 -3.55 -4.43
N ALA A 87 10.57 -2.58 -3.54
CA ALA A 87 11.59 -1.61 -3.12
C ALA A 87 12.24 -2.00 -1.78
N ASP A 88 13.19 -1.19 -1.31
CA ASP A 88 13.76 -1.27 0.03
C ASP A 88 12.86 -0.60 1.06
N SER A 89 12.24 -1.39 1.94
CA SER A 89 11.33 -0.85 2.94
C SER A 89 12.05 -0.13 4.10
N ARG A 90 13.38 -0.12 4.14
CA ARG A 90 14.13 0.76 5.07
C ARG A 90 14.03 2.23 4.70
N PHE A 91 13.74 2.53 3.43
CA PHE A 91 13.55 3.91 3.01
C PHE A 91 12.40 4.52 3.80
N GLN A 92 12.68 5.63 4.50
CA GLN A 92 11.77 6.27 5.45
C GLN A 92 11.17 5.31 6.51
N ARG A 93 11.96 4.30 6.90
CA ARG A 93 11.69 3.38 8.03
C ARG A 93 10.32 2.69 7.95
N VAL A 94 9.88 2.34 6.74
CA VAL A 94 8.61 1.64 6.54
C VAL A 94 8.64 0.26 7.17
N ASP A 95 9.75 -0.46 7.07
CA ASP A 95 9.88 -1.75 7.76
C ASP A 95 9.65 -1.62 9.26
N GLU A 96 10.34 -0.69 9.92
CA GLU A 96 10.14 -0.43 11.35
C GLU A 96 8.67 -0.10 11.67
N PHE A 97 8.02 0.72 10.86
CA PHE A 97 6.60 1.02 11.02
C PHE A 97 5.72 -0.23 10.86
N LEU A 98 6.00 -1.09 9.88
CA LEU A 98 5.18 -2.26 9.56
C LEU A 98 5.34 -3.42 10.56
N LEU A 99 6.49 -3.55 11.23
CA LEU A 99 6.77 -4.66 12.16
C LEU A 99 5.75 -4.77 13.30
N ASP A 100 5.18 -3.65 13.74
CA ASP A 100 4.18 -3.59 14.82
C ASP A 100 2.73 -3.53 14.30
N LYS A 101 2.51 -3.71 13.00
CA LYS A 101 1.18 -3.55 12.38
C LYS A 101 0.48 -4.88 12.12
N GLY A 102 0.89 -5.92 12.84
CA GLY A 102 0.23 -7.22 12.84
C GLY A 102 0.32 -7.95 11.51
N LEU A 103 1.32 -7.63 10.68
CA LEU A 103 1.58 -8.32 9.41
C LEU A 103 2.31 -9.64 9.66
N ASP A 104 1.76 -10.77 9.19
CA ASP A 104 2.43 -12.07 9.28
C ASP A 104 3.66 -12.15 8.36
N VAL A 105 3.55 -11.50 7.20
CA VAL A 105 4.59 -11.52 6.16
C VAL A 105 4.90 -10.10 5.72
N ILE A 106 6.17 -9.72 5.80
CA ILE A 106 6.71 -8.52 5.16
C ILE A 106 7.79 -8.98 4.19
N GLN A 107 7.54 -8.80 2.90
CA GLN A 107 8.43 -9.23 1.84
C GLN A 107 8.78 -8.03 0.95
N ASP A 108 10.01 -7.53 1.12
CA ASP A 108 10.56 -6.46 0.30
C ASP A 108 11.63 -7.01 -0.68
N TYR A 109 12.34 -6.12 -1.40
CA TYR A 109 13.37 -6.55 -2.37
C TYR A 109 14.46 -7.43 -1.73
N ARG A 110 14.76 -7.26 -0.43
CA ARG A 110 15.89 -7.93 0.25
C ARG A 110 15.65 -9.43 0.39
N GLY A 111 14.39 -9.86 0.51
CA GLY A 111 14.07 -11.28 0.60
C GLY A 111 13.65 -11.91 -0.73
N GLN A 112 13.69 -11.18 -1.85
CA GLN A 112 13.37 -11.75 -3.16
C GLN A 112 14.47 -12.72 -3.58
N LYS A 113 14.12 -14.00 -3.73
CA LYS A 113 14.99 -15.01 -4.33
C LYS A 113 14.71 -15.07 -5.83
N CYS A 114 15.48 -14.33 -6.64
CA CYS A 114 15.24 -14.17 -8.08
C CYS A 114 15.15 -15.50 -8.87
N ALA A 115 15.77 -16.57 -8.38
CA ALA A 115 15.75 -17.88 -9.01
C ALA A 115 14.50 -18.72 -8.67
N THR A 116 13.62 -18.25 -7.79
CA THR A 116 12.44 -19.00 -7.34
C THR A 116 11.19 -18.15 -7.60
N PRO A 117 10.24 -18.61 -8.44
CA PRO A 117 8.94 -17.97 -8.53
C PRO A 117 8.25 -18.05 -7.17
N THR A 118 8.24 -16.94 -6.41
CA THR A 118 7.67 -16.86 -5.06
C THR A 118 6.16 -16.72 -5.05
N PHE A 119 5.55 -16.36 -6.19
CA PHE A 119 4.12 -16.20 -6.34
C PHE A 119 3.64 -16.99 -7.56
N LYS A 120 2.81 -18.00 -7.32
CA LYS A 120 2.00 -18.62 -8.37
C LYS A 120 0.68 -17.86 -8.42
N LEU A 121 0.31 -17.37 -9.60
CA LEU A 121 -1.06 -16.95 -9.85
C LEU A 121 -1.95 -18.16 -9.60
N SER A 122 -2.95 -18.03 -8.73
CA SER A 122 -3.98 -19.04 -8.55
C SER A 122 -4.62 -19.29 -9.91
N THR A 123 -4.52 -20.51 -10.42
CA THR A 123 -5.23 -20.97 -11.62
C THR A 123 -6.72 -21.11 -11.37
#